data_AF-A0A7X8PYJ4-F1
#
_entry.id   AF-A0A7X8PYJ4-F1
#
_cell.length_a   1.000
_cell.length_b   1.000
_cell.length_c   1.000
_cell.angle_alpha   90.00
_cell.angle_beta   90.00
_cell.angle_gamma   90.00
#
_symmetry.space_group_name_H-M   'P 1'
#
loop_
_entity.id
_entity.type
_entity.pdbx_description
1 polymer ?
#
loop_
_entity_poly.entity_id
_entity_poly.type
_entity_poly.pdbx_seq_one_letter_code
_entity_poly.pdbx_strand_id
1 'polypeptide(L)' 'MESAQNKQQLITKFNEIQAEILKIGWNGILEKYHPDVNCEDVDAAKTFRMYKSIYENMKKRMIVQC' A
#
# COMPACT_ATOMS: atom_id res chain seq x y z
N MET A 1 -0.83 -26.26 9.97
CA MET A 1 0.38 -25.68 9.33
C MET A 1 0.05 -24.51 8.39
N GLU A 2 -1.20 -24.33 7.93
CA GLU A 2 -1.60 -23.25 7.01
C GLU A 2 -1.47 -21.82 7.58
N SER A 3 -1.62 -21.64 8.90
CA SER A 3 -1.62 -20.30 9.51
C SER A 3 -0.26 -19.60 9.50
N ALA A 4 0.86 -20.33 9.43
CA ALA A 4 2.20 -19.73 9.38
C ALA A 4 2.54 -19.20 7.98
N GLN A 5 2.16 -19.95 6.94
CA GLN A 5 2.37 -19.57 5.55
C GLN A 5 1.56 -18.33 5.17
N ASN A 6 0.29 -18.26 5.58
CA ASN A 6 -0.56 -17.08 5.35
C ASN A 6 -0.01 -15.82 6.02
N LYS A 7 0.54 -15.94 7.25
CA LYS A 7 1.18 -14.80 7.94
C LYS A 7 2.39 -14.30 7.15
N GLN A 8 3.22 -15.20 6.66
CA GLN A 8 4.42 -14.83 5.92
C GLN A 8 4.07 -14.10 4.62
N GLN A 9 3.07 -14.58 3.88
CA GLN A 9 2.59 -13.90 2.67
C GLN A 9 2.05 -12.48 2.95
N LEU A 10 1.32 -12.29 4.05
CA LEU A 10 0.82 -10.98 4.44
C LEU A 10 1.95 -10.01 4.81
N ILE A 11 2.97 -10.49 5.51
CA ILE A 11 4.16 -9.69 5.86
C ILE A 11 4.92 -9.30 4.58
N THR A 12 5.13 -10.25 3.67
CA THR A 12 5.79 -9.97 2.38
C THR A 12 5.04 -8.89 1.62
N LYS A 13 3.72 -9.04 1.45
CA LYS A 13 2.90 -8.06 0.74
C LYS A 13 2.91 -6.69 1.41
N PHE A 14 2.90 -6.64 2.73
CA PHE A 14 3.03 -5.39 3.48
C PHE A 14 4.38 -4.71 3.19
N ASN A 15 5.48 -5.46 3.24
CA ASN A 15 6.82 -4.93 2.96
C ASN A 15 6.96 -4.45 1.51
N GLU A 16 6.38 -5.15 0.54
CA GLU A 16 6.37 -4.75 -0.86
C GLU A 16 5.66 -3.40 -1.06
N ILE A 17 4.49 -3.21 -0.42
CA ILE A 17 3.76 -1.96 -0.48
C ILE A 17 4.56 -0.82 0.17
N GLN A 18 5.18 -1.06 1.33
CA GLN A 18 6.04 -0.06 1.96
C GLN A 18 7.21 0.33 1.05
N ALA A 19 7.86 -0.65 0.42
CA ALA A 19 8.97 -0.39 -0.50
C ALA A 19 8.51 0.41 -1.71
N GLU A 20 7.33 0.12 -2.25
CA GLU A 20 6.79 0.89 -3.39
C GLU A 20 6.48 2.34 -2.99
N ILE A 21 5.83 2.55 -1.84
CA ILE A 21 5.57 3.88 -1.27
C ILE A 21 6.88 4.68 -1.09
N LEU A 22 7.94 4.05 -0.57
CA LEU A 22 9.25 4.70 -0.43
C LEU A 22 9.90 5.01 -1.76
N LYS A 23 9.69 4.16 -2.78
CA LYS A 23 10.30 4.30 -4.09
C LYS A 23 9.68 5.43 -4.92
N ILE A 24 8.35 5.51 -4.97
CA ILE A 24 7.64 6.47 -5.84
C ILE A 24 7.00 7.64 -5.07
N GLY A 25 7.07 7.61 -3.74
CA GLY A 25 6.45 8.60 -2.88
C GLY A 25 4.92 8.50 -2.87
N TRP A 26 4.27 9.26 -1.99
CA TRP A 26 2.81 9.26 -1.90
C TRP A 26 2.14 9.80 -3.17
N ASN A 27 2.73 10.80 -3.82
CA ASN A 27 2.21 11.36 -5.06
C ASN A 27 2.17 10.31 -6.19
N GLY A 28 3.24 9.52 -6.36
CA GLY A 28 3.25 8.43 -7.34
C GLY A 28 2.21 7.34 -7.04
N ILE A 29 1.89 7.11 -5.76
CA ILE A 29 0.82 6.18 -5.37
C ILE A 29 -0.56 6.74 -5.73
N LEU A 30 -0.79 8.04 -5.57
CA LEU A 30 -2.02 8.71 -6.04
C LEU A 30 -2.15 8.56 -7.55
N GLU A 31 -1.10 8.90 -8.31
CA GLU A 31 -1.13 8.82 -9.77
C GLU A 31 -1.36 7.38 -10.28
N LYS A 32 -0.82 6.38 -9.58
CA LYS A 32 -0.89 4.98 -10.02
C LYS A 32 -2.14 4.23 -9.55
N TYR A 33 -2.62 4.50 -8.33
CA TYR A 33 -3.65 3.68 -7.69
C TYR A 33 -4.89 4.45 -7.27
N HIS A 34 -4.99 5.77 -7.52
CA HIS A 34 -6.22 6.48 -7.17
C HIS A 34 -7.42 5.87 -7.92
N PRO A 35 -8.57 5.68 -7.26
CA PRO A 35 -9.75 5.09 -7.90
C PRO A 35 -10.27 5.90 -9.09
N ASP A 36 -10.08 7.22 -9.08
CA ASP A 36 -10.44 8.07 -10.23
C ASP A 36 -9.55 7.82 -11.46
N VAL A 37 -8.31 7.37 -11.24
CA VAL A 37 -7.40 6.98 -12.34
C VAL A 37 -7.67 5.54 -12.80
N ASN A 38 -8.05 4.66 -11.87
CA ASN A 38 -8.30 3.24 -12.12
C ASN A 38 -9.80 2.91 -12.05
N CYS A 39 -10.63 3.73 -12.71
CA CYS A 39 -12.09 3.63 -12.61
C CYS A 39 -12.68 2.34 -13.18
N GLU A 40 -11.95 1.65 -14.05
CA GLU A 40 -12.34 0.36 -14.65
C GLU A 40 -12.07 -0.84 -13.73
N ASP A 41 -11.23 -0.68 -12.70
CA ASP A 41 -10.92 -1.73 -11.74
C ASP A 41 -11.88 -1.67 -10.54
N VAL A 42 -12.72 -2.71 -10.43
CA VAL A 42 -13.70 -2.87 -9.34
C VAL A 42 -13.07 -2.92 -7.94
N ASP A 43 -11.80 -3.30 -7.85
CA ASP A 43 -11.04 -3.38 -6.61
C ASP A 43 -10.12 -2.15 -6.39
N ALA A 44 -10.10 -1.16 -7.30
CA ALA A 44 -9.23 0.01 -7.20
C ALA A 44 -9.36 0.74 -5.85
N ALA A 45 -10.60 0.98 -5.40
CA ALA A 45 -10.87 1.61 -4.11
C ALA A 45 -10.31 0.82 -2.92
N LYS A 46 -10.40 -0.51 -2.97
CA LYS A 46 -9.90 -1.40 -1.93
C LYS A 46 -8.38 -1.42 -1.91
N THR A 47 -7.76 -1.53 -3.09
CA THR A 47 -6.30 -1.47 -3.27
C THR A 47 -5.76 -0.13 -2.76
N PHE A 48 -6.35 0.97 -3.20
CA PHE A 48 -5.96 2.31 -2.77
C PHE A 48 -6.07 2.50 -1.26
N ARG A 49 -7.17 2.02 -0.65
CA ARG A 49 -7.35 2.06 0.81
C ARG A 49 -6.25 1.31 1.55
N MET A 50 -5.78 0.17 1.01
CA MET A 50 -4.67 -0.59 1.59
C MET A 50 -3.37 0.23 1.57
N TYR A 51 -3.01 0.79 0.42
CA TYR A 51 -1.85 1.68 0.28
C TYR A 51 -1.93 2.88 1.24
N LYS A 52 -3.09 3.53 1.31
CA LYS A 52 -3.33 4.67 2.22
C LYS A 52 -3.11 4.30 3.67
N SER A 53 -3.68 3.18 4.13
CA SER A 53 -3.53 2.74 5.52
C SER A 53 -2.08 2.46 5.88
N ILE A 54 -1.29 1.91 4.95
CA ILE A 54 0.14 1.61 5.17
C ILE A 54 0.96 2.90 5.20
N TYR A 55 0.72 3.82 4.26
CA TYR A 55 1.37 5.13 4.24
C TYR A 55 1.11 5.93 5.52
N GLU A 56 -0.14 5.99 6.00
CA GLU A 56 -0.46 6.66 7.26
C GLU A 56 0.25 6.02 8.46
N ASN A 57 0.40 4.70 8.47
CA ASN A 57 1.18 4.01 9.49
C ASN A 57 2.67 4.39 9.43
N MET A 58 3.24 4.45 8.22
CA MET A 58 4.63 4.86 8.01
C MET A 58 4.86 6.31 8.45
N LYS A 59 3.91 7.21 8.16
CA LYS A 59 3.95 8.61 8.60
C LYS A 59 3.90 8.72 10.12
N LYS A 60 3.01 7.96 10.79
CA LYS A 60 2.96 7.89 12.27
C LYS A 60 4.27 7.40 12.88
N ARG A 61 5.01 6.54 12.17
CA ARG A 61 6.33 6.03 12.59
C ARG A 61 7.49 6.90 12.13
N MET A 62 7.23 8.07 11.52
CA MET A 62 8.24 9.00 11.00
C MET A 62 9.16 8.39 9.93
N ILE A 63 8.70 7.35 9.23
CA ILE A 63 9.45 6.65 8.17
C ILE A 63 9.42 7.46 6.87
N VAL A 64 8.34 8.22 6.65
CA VAL A 64 8.14 9.11 5.50
C VAL A 64 7.94 10.53 6.02
N GLN A 65 8.56 11.50 5.36
CA GLN A 65 8.32 12.93 5.59
C GLN A 65 7.35 13.47 4.55
N CYS A 66 6.54 14.44 4.96
CA CYS A 66 5.53 15.07 4.11
C CYS A 66 6.14 16.02 3.09
#